data_AF-A0A6A4R8U4-F1
#
_entry.id   AF-A0A6A4R8U4-F1
#
_cell.length_a   1.000
_cell.length_b   1.000
_cell.length_c   1.000
_cell.angle_alpha   90.00
_cell.angle_beta   90.00
_cell.angle_gamma   90.00
#
_symmetry.space_group_name_H-M   'P 1'
#
loop_
_entity.id
_entity.type
_entity.pdbx_description
1 polymer ?
#
loop_
_entity_poly.entity_id
_entity_poly.type
_entity_poly.pdbx_seq_one_letter_code
_entity_poly.pdbx_strand_id
1 'polypeptide(L)'
;QQSREISPLWLRERTQAQDQLEPMTQQRLFDSHAIDANLALTQATQVDEQQVALAFSDGHRETYDLRVLAEELGESELFPAAEPWDASLDQNKVRFDWTQVLDDPDVFRESLDAYLRYGYLVLYKVPTDPERILQVGSHYGYVKETNFGRYFEVYSRPSGNDLAYRSVALGPHTDNPYRNP
;
A
#
# COMPACT_ATOMS: atom_id res chain seq x y z
N GLN A 1 21.07 -22.99 -7.29
CA GLN A 1 19.62 -22.79 -7.10
C GLN A 1 19.28 -23.24 -5.69
N GLN A 2 18.73 -22.36 -4.86
CA GLN A 2 18.17 -22.78 -3.57
C GLN A 2 16.83 -23.47 -3.83
N SER A 3 16.65 -24.66 -3.26
CA SER A 3 15.36 -25.33 -3.23
C SER A 3 14.53 -24.72 -2.09
N ARG A 4 13.23 -24.49 -2.33
CA ARG A 4 12.28 -23.98 -1.34
C ARG A 4 11.14 -24.96 -1.22
N GLU A 5 10.84 -25.37 0.01
CA GLU A 5 9.63 -26.13 0.30
C GLU A 5 8.42 -25.20 0.32
N ILE A 6 7.34 -25.61 -0.34
CA ILE A 6 6.10 -24.84 -0.47
C ILE A 6 4.96 -25.66 0.13
N SER A 7 4.13 -25.02 0.94
CA SER A 7 2.96 -25.65 1.54
C SER A 7 1.90 -26.00 0.48
N PRO A 8 1.32 -27.23 0.50
CA PRO A 8 0.18 -27.57 -0.35
C PRO A 8 -1.03 -26.64 -0.13
N LEU A 9 -1.27 -26.18 1.11
CA LEU A 9 -2.33 -25.21 1.40
C LEU A 9 -2.12 -23.90 0.64
N TRP A 10 -0.88 -23.40 0.64
CA TRP A 10 -0.52 -22.16 -0.06
C TRP A 10 -0.76 -22.28 -1.56
N LEU A 11 -0.40 -23.42 -2.17
CA LEU A 11 -0.66 -23.70 -3.59
C LEU A 11 -2.16 -23.83 -3.87
N ARG A 12 -2.90 -24.55 -3.02
CA ARG A 12 -4.34 -24.78 -3.19
C ARG A 12 -5.15 -23.48 -3.19
N GLU A 13 -4.75 -22.51 -2.37
CA GLU A 13 -5.38 -21.19 -2.30
C GLU A 13 -5.13 -20.29 -3.52
N ARG A 14 -4.15 -20.63 -4.38
CA ARG A 14 -3.77 -19.89 -5.59
C ARG A 14 -4.43 -20.40 -6.86
N THR A 15 -5.40 -21.28 -6.70
CA THR A 15 -6.21 -21.78 -7.82
C THR A 15 -6.78 -20.62 -8.65
N GLN A 16 -6.67 -20.75 -9.97
CA GLN A 16 -7.25 -19.88 -10.99
C GLN A 16 -8.43 -20.57 -11.70
N ALA A 17 -8.85 -21.73 -11.20
CA ALA A 17 -9.97 -22.47 -11.77
C ALA A 17 -11.25 -21.63 -11.66
N GLN A 18 -12.01 -21.54 -12.75
CA GLN A 18 -13.16 -20.63 -12.86
C GLN A 18 -14.31 -20.97 -11.89
N ASP A 19 -14.36 -22.19 -11.37
CA ASP A 19 -15.30 -22.62 -10.34
C ASP A 19 -14.79 -22.36 -8.91
N GLN A 20 -13.53 -21.94 -8.75
CA GLN A 20 -12.90 -21.65 -7.46
C GLN A 20 -12.52 -20.17 -7.28
N LEU A 21 -12.34 -19.42 -8.37
CA LEU A 21 -11.96 -18.01 -8.37
C LEU A 21 -12.82 -17.24 -9.39
N GLU A 22 -13.49 -16.18 -8.93
CA GLU A 22 -14.30 -15.34 -9.81
C GLU A 22 -13.37 -14.45 -10.67
N PRO A 23 -13.38 -14.58 -12.01
CA PRO A 23 -12.37 -13.93 -12.86
C PRO A 23 -12.37 -12.39 -12.81
N MET A 24 -13.51 -11.74 -12.58
CA MET A 24 -13.60 -10.29 -12.60
C MET A 24 -13.10 -9.65 -11.29
N THR A 25 -13.55 -10.18 -10.16
CA THR A 25 -13.30 -9.65 -8.82
C THR A 25 -12.08 -10.26 -8.15
N GLN A 26 -11.59 -11.38 -8.69
CA GLN A 26 -10.52 -12.19 -8.08
C GLN A 26 -10.87 -12.67 -6.66
N GLN A 27 -12.17 -12.78 -6.37
CA GLN A 27 -12.67 -13.32 -5.10
C GLN A 27 -12.76 -14.84 -5.18
N ARG A 28 -12.35 -15.50 -4.08
CA ARG A 28 -12.48 -16.96 -3.94
C ARG A 28 -13.95 -17.34 -3.85
N LEU A 29 -14.32 -18.40 -4.56
CA LEU A 29 -15.67 -18.99 -4.58
C LEU A 29 -15.83 -20.12 -3.54
N PHE A 30 -14.82 -20.34 -2.71
CA PHE A 30 -14.81 -21.35 -1.65
C PHE A 30 -14.41 -20.74 -0.30
N ASP A 31 -14.88 -21.33 0.79
CA ASP A 31 -14.42 -21.00 2.14
C ASP A 31 -13.04 -21.64 2.38
N SER A 32 -12.03 -20.81 2.65
CA SER A 32 -10.67 -21.29 2.92
C SER A 32 -10.60 -22.13 4.21
N HIS A 33 -11.53 -21.95 5.16
CA HIS A 33 -11.61 -22.79 6.36
C HIS A 33 -12.15 -24.20 6.08
N ALA A 34 -12.75 -24.43 4.92
CA ALA A 34 -13.22 -25.74 4.51
C ALA A 34 -12.10 -26.62 3.93
N ILE A 35 -10.91 -26.05 3.66
CA ILE A 35 -9.75 -26.83 3.23
C ILE A 35 -9.19 -27.58 4.43
N ASP A 36 -8.97 -28.90 4.28
CA ASP A 36 -8.33 -29.73 5.30
C ASP A 36 -6.94 -29.17 5.64
N ALA A 37 -6.67 -28.88 6.91
CA ALA A 37 -5.37 -28.39 7.36
C ALA A 37 -4.22 -29.37 7.07
N ASN A 38 -4.51 -30.65 6.84
CA ASN A 38 -3.55 -31.68 6.45
C ASN A 38 -3.54 -31.93 4.92
N LEU A 39 -4.02 -30.97 4.12
CA LEU A 39 -4.02 -31.06 2.66
C LEU A 39 -2.65 -31.49 2.15
N ALA A 40 -2.64 -32.57 1.36
CA ALA A 40 -1.43 -33.10 0.77
C ALA A 40 -1.47 -32.95 -0.75
N LEU A 41 -0.29 -32.73 -1.32
CA LEU A 41 -0.10 -32.85 -2.76
C LEU A 41 0.02 -34.35 -3.10
N THR A 42 -0.92 -34.87 -3.90
CA THR A 42 -0.95 -36.27 -4.30
C THR A 42 -0.22 -36.53 -5.61
N GLN A 43 -0.10 -35.50 -6.46
CA GLN A 43 0.63 -35.57 -7.73
C GLN A 43 1.19 -34.20 -8.11
N ALA A 44 2.40 -34.20 -8.67
CA ALA A 44 2.99 -33.05 -9.35
C ALA A 44 3.64 -33.53 -10.66
N THR A 45 3.15 -33.02 -11.79
CA THR A 45 3.65 -33.38 -13.10
C THR A 45 4.03 -32.10 -13.84
N GLN A 46 5.30 -31.97 -14.20
CA GLN A 46 5.75 -30.87 -15.03
C GLN A 46 5.05 -30.97 -16.41
N VAL A 47 4.40 -29.88 -16.83
CA VAL A 47 3.77 -29.79 -18.15
C VAL A 47 4.78 -29.24 -19.15
N ASP A 48 5.47 -28.15 -18.76
CA ASP A 48 6.58 -27.54 -19.50
C ASP A 48 7.53 -26.76 -18.56
N GLU A 49 8.38 -25.89 -19.09
CA GLU A 49 9.33 -25.08 -18.30
C GLU A 49 8.67 -24.08 -17.33
N GLN A 50 7.43 -23.68 -17.59
CA GLN A 50 6.71 -22.64 -16.86
C GLN A 50 5.44 -23.16 -16.17
N GLN A 51 5.03 -24.40 -16.44
CA GLN A 51 3.77 -24.93 -15.94
C GLN A 51 3.91 -26.28 -15.24
N VAL A 52 3.16 -26.45 -14.15
CA VAL A 52 3.07 -27.70 -13.38
C VAL A 52 1.62 -28.08 -13.12
N ALA A 53 1.24 -29.31 -13.45
CA ALA A 53 -0.06 -29.88 -13.11
C ALA A 53 0.01 -30.49 -11.71
N LEU A 54 -0.84 -29.99 -10.81
CA LEU A 54 -0.91 -30.38 -9.41
C LEU A 54 -2.23 -31.11 -9.14
N ALA A 55 -2.19 -32.13 -8.28
CA ALA A 55 -3.38 -32.77 -7.71
C ALA A 55 -3.29 -32.81 -6.19
N PHE A 56 -4.40 -32.49 -5.53
CA PHE A 56 -4.49 -32.38 -4.08
C PHE A 56 -5.34 -33.51 -3.49
N SER A 57 -5.19 -33.76 -2.19
CA SER A 57 -5.92 -34.81 -1.48
C SER A 57 -7.42 -34.54 -1.30
N ASP A 58 -7.85 -33.29 -1.47
CA ASP A 58 -9.27 -32.89 -1.49
C ASP A 58 -9.94 -33.13 -2.87
N GLY A 59 -9.17 -33.61 -3.85
CA GLY A 59 -9.62 -33.86 -5.22
C GLY A 59 -9.43 -32.69 -6.19
N HIS A 60 -8.95 -31.52 -5.74
CA HIS A 60 -8.64 -30.40 -6.64
C HIS A 60 -7.49 -30.76 -7.58
N ARG A 61 -7.60 -30.33 -8.85
CA ARG A 61 -6.58 -30.56 -9.89
C ARG A 61 -6.51 -29.37 -10.81
N GLU A 62 -5.31 -28.87 -11.03
CA GLU A 62 -5.10 -27.68 -11.86
C GLU A 62 -3.65 -27.56 -12.35
N THR A 63 -3.47 -26.88 -13.48
CA THR A 63 -2.15 -26.48 -13.98
C THR A 63 -1.82 -25.07 -13.51
N TYR A 64 -0.73 -24.94 -12.77
CA TYR A 64 -0.25 -23.68 -12.20
C TYR A 64 0.90 -23.11 -13.03
N ASP A 65 0.95 -21.78 -13.13
CA ASP A 65 2.05 -21.02 -13.73
C ASP A 65 3.16 -20.78 -12.70
N LEU A 66 4.32 -21.41 -12.90
CA LEU A 66 5.49 -21.32 -12.03
C LEU A 66 6.04 -19.88 -11.94
N ARG A 67 5.82 -19.03 -12.95
CA ARG A 67 6.27 -17.63 -12.92
C ARG A 67 5.48 -16.82 -11.90
N VAL A 68 4.16 -16.97 -11.91
CA VAL A 68 3.26 -16.31 -10.94
C VAL A 68 3.57 -16.77 -9.52
N LEU A 69 3.74 -18.09 -9.33
CA LEU A 69 4.12 -18.62 -8.02
C LEU A 69 5.50 -18.11 -7.57
N ALA A 70 6.47 -18.02 -8.47
CA ALA A 70 7.80 -17.51 -8.16
C ALA A 70 7.79 -16.00 -7.82
N GLU A 71 6.98 -15.20 -8.53
CA GLU A 71 6.80 -13.77 -8.25
C GLU A 71 6.22 -13.55 -6.85
N GLU A 72 5.19 -14.30 -6.46
CA GLU A 72 4.60 -14.21 -5.12
C GLU A 72 5.51 -14.74 -4.00
N LEU A 73 6.33 -15.75 -4.31
CA LEU A 73 7.33 -16.26 -3.37
C LEU A 73 8.54 -15.32 -3.25
N GLY A 74 8.77 -14.48 -4.26
CA GLY A 74 9.82 -13.48 -4.24
C GLY A 74 9.61 -12.49 -3.11
N GLU A 75 10.70 -12.10 -2.45
CA GLU A 75 10.72 -10.91 -1.62
C GLU A 75 10.71 -9.70 -2.56
N SER A 76 9.53 -9.27 -3.00
CA SER A 76 9.39 -7.96 -3.63
C SER A 76 9.14 -6.92 -2.52
N GLU A 77 10.12 -6.05 -2.28
CA GLU A 77 9.86 -4.83 -1.53
C GLU A 77 8.99 -3.92 -2.40
N LEU A 78 7.67 -4.07 -2.27
CA LEU A 78 6.69 -3.27 -3.02
C LEU A 78 6.78 -1.78 -2.70
N PHE A 79 7.39 -1.44 -1.57
CA PHE A 79 7.57 -0.07 -1.08
C PHE A 79 9.02 0.15 -0.67
N PRO A 80 9.53 1.39 -0.78
CA PRO A 80 10.86 1.72 -0.30
C PRO A 80 10.95 1.49 1.21
N ALA A 81 12.11 1.01 1.68
CA ALA A 81 12.42 0.98 3.09
C ALA A 81 12.47 2.41 3.66
N ALA A 82 11.89 2.60 4.85
CA ALA A 82 11.95 3.88 5.53
C ALA A 82 13.40 4.23 5.94
N GLU A 83 13.85 5.44 5.61
CA GLU A 83 15.17 5.97 5.95
C GLU A 83 15.06 7.06 7.02
N PRO A 84 15.65 6.87 8.21
CA PRO A 84 15.84 7.93 9.18
C PRO A 84 16.74 9.04 8.61
N TRP A 85 16.44 10.28 8.96
CA TRP A 85 17.16 11.44 8.47
C TRP A 85 17.33 12.51 9.56
N ASP A 86 18.25 13.43 9.32
CA ASP A 86 18.47 14.63 10.12
C ASP A 86 18.63 15.86 9.20
N ALA A 87 19.16 16.96 9.74
CA ALA A 87 19.36 18.20 8.99
C ALA A 87 20.31 18.08 7.77
N SER A 88 21.02 16.96 7.61
CA SER A 88 21.89 16.70 6.45
C SER A 88 21.14 16.21 5.20
N LEU A 89 19.85 15.88 5.31
CA LEU A 89 19.04 15.41 4.18
C LEU A 89 18.96 16.48 3.08
N ASP A 90 19.38 16.11 1.86
CA ASP A 90 19.19 16.94 0.67
C ASP A 90 17.70 17.18 0.43
N GLN A 91 17.27 18.42 0.65
CA GLN A 91 15.88 18.83 0.55
C GLN A 91 15.31 18.68 -0.86
N ASN A 92 16.15 18.57 -1.90
CA ASN A 92 15.65 18.31 -3.26
C ASN A 92 15.02 16.92 -3.39
N LYS A 93 15.40 15.96 -2.54
CA LYS A 93 14.83 14.60 -2.55
C LYS A 93 13.37 14.52 -2.08
N VAL A 94 12.88 15.57 -1.44
CA VAL A 94 11.54 15.62 -0.85
C VAL A 94 10.71 16.78 -1.40
N ARG A 95 11.15 17.45 -2.47
CA ARG A 95 10.51 18.66 -3.01
C ARG A 95 10.03 18.43 -4.44
N PHE A 96 8.73 18.65 -4.66
CA PHE A 96 8.09 18.38 -5.96
C PHE A 96 7.23 19.55 -6.42
N ASP A 97 7.22 19.80 -7.74
CA ASP A 97 6.34 20.78 -8.37
C ASP A 97 4.92 20.19 -8.46
N TRP A 98 3.96 20.82 -7.80
CA TRP A 98 2.57 20.34 -7.80
C TRP A 98 1.98 20.21 -9.20
N THR A 99 2.35 21.09 -10.14
CA THR A 99 1.82 20.97 -11.51
C THR A 99 2.36 19.73 -12.21
N GLN A 100 3.64 19.40 -11.99
CA GLN A 100 4.23 18.19 -12.57
C GLN A 100 3.71 16.92 -11.91
N VAL A 101 3.46 16.93 -10.60
CA VAL A 101 2.83 15.80 -9.90
C VAL A 101 1.45 15.47 -10.53
N LEU A 102 0.69 16.49 -10.93
CA LEU A 102 -0.61 16.29 -11.58
C LEU A 102 -0.51 15.78 -13.02
N ASP A 103 0.51 16.22 -13.76
CA ASP A 103 0.63 16.01 -15.21
C ASP A 103 1.49 14.79 -15.58
N ASP A 104 2.39 14.36 -14.69
CA ASP A 104 3.39 13.31 -14.95
C ASP A 104 3.32 12.17 -13.91
N PRO A 105 2.86 10.97 -14.30
CA PRO A 105 2.81 9.80 -13.42
C PRO A 105 4.15 9.38 -12.83
N ASP A 106 5.26 9.63 -13.52
CA ASP A 106 6.60 9.31 -13.01
C ASP A 106 6.97 10.24 -11.85
N VAL A 107 6.68 11.54 -11.99
CA VAL A 107 6.88 12.53 -10.91
C VAL A 107 5.96 12.24 -9.73
N PHE A 108 4.71 11.83 -9.97
CA PHE A 108 3.82 11.39 -8.90
C PHE A 108 4.39 10.16 -8.16
N ARG A 109 4.86 9.14 -8.88
CA ARG A 109 5.50 7.96 -8.29
C ARG A 109 6.72 8.34 -7.46
N GLU A 110 7.59 9.22 -7.96
CA GLU A 110 8.77 9.69 -7.21
C GLU A 110 8.37 10.43 -5.93
N SER A 111 7.29 11.22 -5.96
CA SER A 111 6.78 11.89 -4.77
C SER A 111 6.24 10.89 -3.73
N LEU A 112 5.60 9.80 -4.16
CA LEU A 112 5.16 8.72 -3.29
C LEU A 112 6.34 7.95 -2.68
N ASP A 113 7.37 7.65 -3.48
CA ASP A 113 8.59 7.02 -2.99
C ASP A 113 9.25 7.87 -1.90
N ALA A 114 9.40 9.18 -2.14
CA ALA A 114 9.96 10.11 -1.16
C ALA A 114 9.13 10.16 0.13
N TYR A 115 7.80 10.22 0.03
CA TYR A 115 6.91 10.21 1.19
C TYR A 115 7.02 8.91 2.00
N LEU A 116 7.02 7.75 1.35
CA LEU A 116 7.12 6.45 2.03
C LEU A 116 8.52 6.22 2.63
N ARG A 117 9.56 6.71 1.96
CA ARG A 117 10.96 6.59 2.39
C ARG A 117 11.29 7.51 3.55
N TYR A 118 10.97 8.81 3.45
CA TYR A 118 11.39 9.81 4.43
C TYR A 118 10.27 10.25 5.40
N GLY A 119 9.03 9.84 5.16
CA GLY A 119 7.88 10.20 5.99
C GLY A 119 7.31 11.61 5.74
N TYR A 120 7.85 12.35 4.78
CA TYR A 120 7.31 13.66 4.38
C TYR A 120 7.71 14.04 2.94
N LEU A 121 6.99 15.01 2.38
CA LEU A 121 7.35 15.73 1.16
C LEU A 121 6.91 17.19 1.26
N VAL A 122 7.38 18.03 0.33
CA VAL A 122 7.02 19.43 0.18
C VAL A 122 6.59 19.68 -1.25
N LEU A 123 5.32 20.02 -1.44
CA LEU A 123 4.79 20.45 -2.73
C LEU A 123 4.89 21.96 -2.85
N TYR A 124 5.46 22.44 -3.95
CA TYR A 124 5.48 23.87 -4.27
C TYR A 124 4.62 24.15 -5.51
N LYS A 125 4.24 25.43 -5.71
CA LYS A 125 3.24 25.88 -6.71
C LYS A 125 1.85 25.28 -6.54
N VAL A 126 1.52 24.79 -5.35
CA VAL A 126 0.11 24.53 -4.98
C VAL A 126 -0.63 25.88 -4.96
N PRO A 127 -1.76 26.04 -5.67
CA PRO A 127 -2.57 27.25 -5.59
C PRO A 127 -3.02 27.52 -4.15
N THR A 128 -3.17 28.79 -3.78
CA THR A 128 -3.54 29.20 -2.42
C THR A 128 -5.04 29.42 -2.23
N ASP A 129 -5.87 28.94 -3.16
CA ASP A 129 -7.32 29.03 -3.02
C ASP A 129 -7.80 28.19 -1.82
N PRO A 130 -8.95 28.54 -1.21
CA PRO A 130 -9.61 27.67 -0.24
C PRO A 130 -9.76 26.24 -0.76
N GLU A 131 -9.68 25.26 0.15
CA GLU A 131 -9.86 23.83 -0.15
C GLU A 131 -8.78 23.19 -1.05
N ARG A 132 -7.74 23.91 -1.50
CA ARG A 132 -6.65 23.30 -2.29
C ARG A 132 -5.95 22.17 -1.56
N ILE A 133 -5.85 22.26 -0.24
CA ILE A 133 -5.32 21.18 0.60
C ILE A 133 -6.16 19.90 0.51
N LEU A 134 -7.48 20.00 0.28
CA LEU A 134 -8.33 18.82 0.10
C LEU A 134 -8.01 18.12 -1.21
N GLN A 135 -7.68 18.86 -2.28
CA GLN A 135 -7.29 18.28 -3.55
C GLN A 135 -5.94 17.56 -3.45
N VAL A 136 -4.97 18.18 -2.77
CA VAL A 136 -3.69 17.53 -2.45
C VAL A 136 -3.93 16.25 -1.66
N GLY A 137 -4.67 16.33 -0.54
CA GLY A 137 -4.97 15.15 0.28
C GLY A 137 -5.69 14.05 -0.49
N SER A 138 -6.64 14.41 -1.36
CA SER A 138 -7.40 13.46 -2.18
C SER A 138 -6.60 12.85 -3.33
N HIS A 139 -5.51 13.52 -3.76
CA HIS A 139 -4.62 12.99 -4.80
C HIS A 139 -3.73 11.86 -4.27
N TYR A 140 -3.30 11.97 -3.01
CA TYR A 140 -2.46 10.96 -2.35
C TYR A 140 -3.27 9.89 -1.57
N GLY A 141 -4.57 10.10 -1.36
CA GLY A 141 -5.41 9.17 -0.61
C GLY A 141 -6.78 9.73 -0.26
N TYR A 142 -7.26 9.43 0.94
CA TYR A 142 -8.56 9.90 1.42
C TYR A 142 -8.40 10.85 2.59
N VAL A 143 -9.11 11.99 2.53
CA VAL A 143 -9.15 12.98 3.61
C VAL A 143 -10.06 12.47 4.73
N LYS A 144 -9.50 12.27 5.94
CA LYS A 144 -10.28 11.91 7.13
C LYS A 144 -10.95 13.15 7.74
N GLU A 145 -12.27 13.22 7.67
CA GLU A 145 -13.04 14.27 8.33
C GLU A 145 -13.03 14.10 9.85
N THR A 146 -12.92 15.21 10.59
CA THR A 146 -12.92 15.22 12.06
C THR A 146 -13.93 16.23 12.61
N ASN A 147 -14.04 16.34 13.94
CA ASN A 147 -14.81 17.42 14.55
C ASN A 147 -14.24 18.83 14.30
N PHE A 148 -13.04 18.94 13.72
CA PHE A 148 -12.49 20.22 13.23
C PHE A 148 -12.93 20.55 11.80
N GLY A 149 -13.68 19.65 11.14
CA GLY A 149 -14.13 19.77 9.76
C GLY A 149 -13.34 18.88 8.80
N ARG A 150 -13.56 19.12 7.50
CA ARG A 150 -12.85 18.47 6.37
C ARG A 150 -11.42 18.99 6.23
N TYR A 151 -11.26 20.29 6.50
CA TYR A 151 -10.00 21.00 6.69
C TYR A 151 -10.25 22.07 7.76
N PHE A 152 -9.18 22.65 8.31
CA PHE A 152 -9.26 23.74 9.25
C PHE A 152 -8.20 24.80 8.93
N GLU A 153 -8.49 26.05 9.29
CA GLU A 153 -7.59 27.17 9.06
C GLU A 153 -6.76 27.43 10.32
N VAL A 154 -5.45 27.56 10.14
CA VAL A 154 -4.51 27.86 11.23
C VAL A 154 -4.10 29.33 11.15
N TYR A 155 -4.68 30.15 12.01
CA TYR A 155 -4.29 31.54 12.23
C TYR A 155 -4.52 31.93 13.70
N SER A 156 -3.79 32.94 14.16
CA SER A 156 -3.94 33.45 15.52
C SER A 156 -5.27 34.17 15.72
N ARG A 157 -6.06 33.76 16.72
CA ARG A 157 -7.34 34.38 17.09
C ARG A 157 -7.46 34.59 18.61
N PRO A 158 -8.06 35.70 19.10
CA PRO A 158 -8.09 36.04 20.53
C PRO A 158 -8.69 34.96 21.45
N SER A 159 -9.63 34.15 20.95
CA SER A 159 -10.36 33.13 21.71
C SER A 159 -10.12 31.71 21.20
N GLY A 160 -8.88 31.38 20.78
CA GLY A 160 -8.51 30.05 20.32
C GLY A 160 -8.71 28.97 21.39
N ASN A 161 -9.57 27.99 21.10
CA ASN A 161 -9.81 26.79 21.92
C ASN A 161 -8.75 25.69 21.73
N ASP A 162 -7.84 25.87 20.78
CA ASP A 162 -6.65 25.05 20.55
C ASP A 162 -5.40 25.94 20.58
N LEU A 163 -4.27 25.39 21.04
CA LEU A 163 -2.99 26.10 21.05
C LEU A 163 -2.51 26.44 19.64
N ALA A 164 -2.88 25.66 18.62
CA ALA A 164 -2.63 25.94 17.22
C ALA A 164 -3.20 27.31 16.76
N TYR A 165 -4.19 27.84 17.47
CA TYR A 165 -4.84 29.10 17.17
C TYR A 165 -4.33 30.28 18.01
N ARG A 166 -3.25 30.11 18.77
CA ARG A 166 -2.64 31.13 19.64
C ARG A 166 -1.22 31.46 19.18
N SER A 167 -0.73 32.65 19.53
CA SER A 167 0.61 33.13 19.15
C SER A 167 1.75 32.57 20.02
N VAL A 168 1.59 31.34 20.54
CA VAL A 168 2.60 30.67 21.37
C VAL A 168 3.43 29.71 20.52
N ALA A 169 4.68 29.49 20.89
CA ALA A 169 5.53 28.53 20.19
C ALA A 169 5.05 27.10 20.44
N LEU A 170 4.97 26.29 19.38
CA LEU A 170 4.67 24.86 19.45
C LEU A 170 5.97 24.07 19.24
N GLY A 171 6.33 23.22 20.21
CA GLY A 171 7.44 22.28 20.04
C GLY A 171 7.08 21.15 19.07
N PRO A 172 8.04 20.30 18.67
CA PRO A 172 7.76 19.12 17.87
C PRO A 172 6.70 18.22 18.54
N HIS A 173 5.66 17.84 17.79
CA HIS A 173 4.55 17.03 18.27
C HIS A 173 3.91 16.27 17.11
N THR A 174 3.10 15.26 17.44
CA THR A 174 2.19 14.60 16.52
C THR A 174 0.77 15.11 16.77
N ASP A 175 0.00 15.32 15.71
CA ASP A 175 -1.38 15.78 15.83
C ASP A 175 -2.31 14.68 16.30
N ASN A 176 -3.29 15.07 17.11
CA ASN A 176 -4.42 14.24 17.52
C ASN A 176 -4.02 12.90 18.20
N PRO A 177 -3.04 12.86 19.14
CA PRO A 177 -2.59 11.63 19.79
C PRO A 177 -3.67 10.99 20.69
N TYR A 178 -4.77 11.71 20.94
CA TYR A 178 -5.94 11.26 21.69
C TYR A 178 -6.96 10.48 20.83
N ARG A 179 -6.70 10.28 19.53
CA ARG A 179 -7.53 9.42 18.65
C ARG A 179 -6.90 8.04 18.49
N ASN A 180 -7.74 7.01 18.47
CA ASN A 180 -7.36 5.66 18.03
C ASN A 180 -8.06 5.40 16.66
N PRO A 181 -7.31 5.49 15.54
CA PRO A 181 -7.88 5.47 14.19
C PRO A 181 -8.39 4.10 13.73
#